data_AF-A0A453MMT6-F1
#
_entry.id   AF-A0A453MMT6-F1
#
_cell.length_a   1.000
_cell.length_b   1.000
_cell.length_c   1.000
_cell.angle_alpha   90.00
_cell.angle_beta   90.00
_cell.angle_gamma   90.00
#
_symmetry.space_group_name_H-M   'P 1'
#
loop_
_entity.id
_entity.type
_entity.pdbx_description
1 polymer ?
#
loop_
_entity_poly.entity_id
_entity_poly.type
_entity_poly.pdbx_seq_one_letter_code
_entity_poly.pdbx_strand_id
1 'polypeptide(L)'
;MRASPLTPSEWREKLEARKRLDSEAAGDTSEGRKLLLLDVRNDYEWDIGHFEGAKRPNVDCFRSTSFGLSEQEMDSTDPLHGVDKEKTDILMYCTGGIRCDVYSTILREKGFGNLYTLKGGVSNYLKSQGSAEWVGNLFVFDDRLSLPPAKFAEAGEEGCADNGDLSSSRWLGRCYVCGSEVEELRHRNCASIDCNRLYLCCGGCLEELRGCCCSECRGAPRLRPLLPGHQRYDKWHLYRDDASVISS
;
A
#
# COMPACT_ATOMS: atom_id res chain seq x y z
N MET A 1 -9.69 22.61 7.09
CA MET A 1 -9.68 22.81 5.62
C MET A 1 -9.11 21.54 4.97
N ARG A 2 -9.65 21.05 3.85
CA ARG A 2 -9.13 19.83 3.19
C ARG A 2 -7.91 20.14 2.31
N ALA A 3 -7.17 19.12 1.90
CA ALA A 3 -6.13 19.24 0.87
C ALA A 3 -6.71 19.69 -0.48
N SER A 4 -5.90 20.37 -1.28
CA SER A 4 -6.28 20.79 -2.63
C SER A 4 -6.30 19.57 -3.56
N PRO A 5 -7.42 19.25 -4.22
CA PRO A 5 -7.49 18.11 -5.13
C PRO A 5 -6.75 18.41 -6.44
N LEU A 6 -5.95 17.46 -6.90
CA LEU A 6 -5.29 17.46 -8.21
C LEU A 6 -5.96 16.44 -9.12
N THR A 7 -6.22 16.80 -10.36
CA THR A 7 -6.61 15.85 -11.41
C THR A 7 -5.48 14.84 -11.67
N PRO A 8 -5.77 13.68 -12.28
CA PRO A 8 -4.73 12.72 -12.64
C PRO A 8 -3.60 13.30 -13.51
N SER A 9 -3.90 14.24 -14.41
CA SER A 9 -2.89 14.92 -15.23
C SER A 9 -1.99 15.84 -14.39
N GLU A 10 -2.58 16.71 -13.56
CA GLU A 10 -1.82 17.61 -12.67
C GLU A 10 -0.98 16.82 -11.65
N TRP A 11 -1.51 15.69 -11.17
CA TRP A 11 -0.78 14.77 -10.30
C TRP A 11 0.45 14.21 -10.99
N ARG A 12 0.31 13.71 -12.23
CA ARG A 12 1.44 13.22 -13.02
C ARG A 12 2.49 14.31 -13.23
N GLU A 13 2.09 15.53 -13.58
CA GLU A 13 3.02 16.66 -13.73
C GLU A 13 3.82 16.94 -12.45
N LYS A 14 3.19 16.83 -11.28
CA LYS A 14 3.87 16.95 -9.98
C LYS A 14 4.85 15.81 -9.72
N LEU A 15 4.53 14.57 -10.10
CA LEU A 15 5.45 13.43 -10.00
C LEU A 15 6.69 13.61 -10.88
N GLU A 16 6.50 14.04 -12.13
CA GLU A 16 7.61 14.33 -13.05
C GLU A 16 8.47 15.51 -12.55
N ALA A 17 7.84 16.55 -12.00
CA ALA A 17 8.55 17.67 -11.38
C ALA A 17 9.40 17.21 -10.19
N ARG A 18 8.87 16.30 -9.35
CA ARG A 18 9.63 15.71 -8.26
C ARG A 18 10.87 14.98 -8.76
N LYS A 19 10.74 14.13 -9.79
CA LYS A 19 11.89 13.39 -10.36
C LYS A 19 13.01 14.32 -10.82
N ARG A 20 12.66 15.45 -11.43
CA ARG A 20 13.64 16.49 -11.81
C ARG A 20 14.34 17.08 -10.58
N LEU A 21 13.60 17.45 -9.55
CA LEU A 21 14.16 17.97 -8.29
C LEU A 21 15.08 16.95 -7.60
N ASP A 22 14.68 15.68 -7.55
CA ASP A 22 15.48 14.61 -6.95
C ASP A 22 16.79 14.39 -7.73
N SER A 23 16.79 14.58 -9.06
CA SER A 23 17.99 14.49 -9.90
C SER A 23 18.93 15.70 -9.77
N GLU A 24 18.41 16.90 -9.57
CA GLU A 24 19.18 18.14 -9.43
C GLU A 24 19.76 18.32 -8.02
N ALA A 25 19.04 17.87 -6.97
CA ALA A 25 19.47 17.96 -5.59
C ALA A 25 20.65 17.03 -5.23
N ALA A 26 21.04 16.11 -6.13
CA ALA A 26 22.26 15.32 -6.00
C ALA A 26 23.55 16.16 -6.20
N GLY A 27 23.43 17.43 -6.61
CA GLY A 27 24.56 18.31 -6.95
C GLY A 27 24.89 19.47 -6.00
N ASP A 28 23.93 20.08 -5.27
CA ASP A 28 24.23 21.22 -4.39
C ASP A 28 23.08 21.57 -3.39
N THR A 29 23.48 22.21 -2.30
CA THR A 29 22.81 22.74 -1.10
C THR A 29 21.39 23.32 -1.34
N SER A 30 20.34 22.65 -0.86
CA SER A 30 18.93 22.96 -1.23
C SER A 30 18.27 24.08 -0.40
N GLU A 31 18.15 25.29 -0.96
CA GLU A 31 17.15 26.31 -0.57
C GLU A 31 15.80 26.17 -1.31
N GLY A 32 15.67 25.14 -2.17
CA GLY A 32 14.50 24.91 -3.03
C GLY A 32 13.28 24.30 -2.34
N ARG A 33 12.11 24.48 -2.98
CA ARG A 33 10.83 23.87 -2.58
C ARG A 33 10.92 22.35 -2.70
N LYS A 34 10.56 21.62 -1.64
CA LYS A 34 10.62 20.14 -1.60
C LYS A 34 9.25 19.54 -1.91
N LEU A 35 9.23 18.30 -2.39
CA LEU A 35 7.99 17.56 -2.61
C LEU A 35 8.06 16.19 -1.94
N LEU A 36 7.09 15.91 -1.07
CA LEU A 36 6.94 14.66 -0.35
C LEU A 36 5.70 13.91 -0.86
N LEU A 37 5.90 12.68 -1.32
CA LEU A 37 4.83 11.78 -1.73
C LEU A 37 4.49 10.80 -0.62
N LEU A 38 3.24 10.84 -0.15
CA LEU A 38 2.71 10.03 0.92
C LEU A 38 1.64 9.06 0.40
N ASP A 39 1.94 7.77 0.54
CA ASP A 39 0.92 6.73 0.46
C ASP A 39 0.19 6.66 1.81
N VAL A 40 -1.06 7.10 1.86
CA VAL A 40 -1.88 7.04 3.09
C VAL A 40 -2.70 5.74 3.16
N ARG A 41 -2.30 4.73 2.38
CA ARG A 41 -2.86 3.38 2.46
C ARG A 41 -2.20 2.56 3.56
N ASN A 42 -2.66 1.32 3.73
CA ASN A 42 -1.99 0.37 4.62
C ASN A 42 -0.75 -0.20 3.93
N ASP A 43 0.16 -0.71 4.73
CA ASP A 43 1.46 -1.22 4.31
C ASP A 43 1.35 -2.38 3.30
N TYR A 44 0.42 -3.31 3.51
CA TYR A 44 0.14 -4.40 2.59
C TYR A 44 -0.39 -3.93 1.22
N GLU A 45 -0.99 -2.74 1.14
CA GLU A 45 -1.46 -2.15 -0.11
C GLU A 45 -0.31 -1.50 -0.89
N TRP A 46 0.71 -0.99 -0.19
CA TRP A 46 1.94 -0.48 -0.79
C TRP A 46 2.83 -1.61 -1.30
N ASP A 47 2.91 -2.72 -0.56
CA ASP A 47 3.75 -3.89 -0.89
C ASP A 47 3.47 -4.49 -2.26
N ILE A 48 2.24 -4.34 -2.76
CA ILE A 48 1.79 -4.89 -4.03
C ILE A 48 1.85 -3.89 -5.18
N GLY A 49 1.90 -2.60 -4.87
CA GLY A 49 2.02 -1.54 -5.84
C GLY A 49 1.83 -0.17 -5.23
N HIS A 50 2.54 0.81 -5.76
CA HIS A 50 2.63 2.17 -5.24
C HIS A 50 3.13 3.12 -6.33
N PHE A 51 3.09 4.43 -6.09
CA PHE A 51 3.78 5.37 -6.96
C PHE A 51 5.29 5.35 -6.69
N GLU A 52 6.09 5.42 -7.74
CA GLU A 52 7.55 5.46 -7.62
C GLU A 52 8.01 6.60 -6.69
N GLY A 53 8.92 6.28 -5.77
CA GLY A 53 9.41 7.22 -4.77
C GLY A 53 8.46 7.49 -3.59
N ALA A 54 7.28 6.86 -3.51
CA ALA A 54 6.44 6.87 -2.33
C ALA A 54 7.05 6.00 -1.23
N LYS A 55 7.20 6.54 -0.01
CA LYS A 55 7.70 5.77 1.13
C LYS A 55 6.65 4.77 1.61
N ARG A 56 7.07 3.54 1.94
CA ARG A 56 6.22 2.51 2.51
C ARG A 56 5.65 2.98 3.86
N PRO A 57 4.32 2.98 4.07
CA PRO A 57 3.74 3.31 5.35
C PRO A 57 4.00 2.20 6.37
N ASN A 58 4.18 2.54 7.65
CA ASN A 58 4.46 1.58 8.73
C ASN A 58 3.20 1.23 9.53
N VAL A 59 2.07 1.04 8.84
CA VAL A 59 0.75 0.87 9.48
C VAL A 59 -0.08 -0.13 8.69
N ASP A 60 -0.67 -1.09 9.40
CA ASP A 60 -1.52 -2.15 8.82
C ASP A 60 -3.02 -1.86 8.97
N CYS A 61 -3.37 -0.80 9.70
CA CYS A 61 -4.73 -0.34 9.91
C CYS A 61 -4.81 1.17 9.77
N PHE A 62 -5.76 1.65 8.96
CA PHE A 62 -5.94 3.09 8.72
C PHE A 62 -6.23 3.88 10.01
N ARG A 63 -6.97 3.29 10.95
CA ARG A 63 -7.23 3.92 12.26
C ARG A 63 -5.95 4.07 13.09
N SER A 64 -4.96 3.23 12.80
CA SER A 64 -3.63 3.25 13.41
C SER A 64 -2.63 4.02 12.55
N THR A 65 -3.04 4.68 11.45
CA THR A 65 -2.15 5.46 10.58
C THR A 65 -1.54 6.61 11.37
N SER A 66 -0.34 6.40 11.92
CA SER A 66 0.30 7.24 12.92
C SER A 66 0.99 8.47 12.36
N PHE A 67 1.13 8.59 11.03
CA PHE A 67 1.75 9.75 10.41
C PHE A 67 1.10 11.00 11.02
N GLY A 68 1.91 11.86 11.62
CA GLY A 68 1.37 13.06 12.25
C GLY A 68 0.18 12.81 13.22
N LEU A 69 0.07 11.69 13.94
CA LEU A 69 -0.97 11.49 14.97
C LEU A 69 -0.46 11.46 16.42
N SER A 70 0.82 11.16 16.68
CA SER A 70 1.36 11.28 18.04
C SER A 70 1.69 12.75 18.36
N GLU A 71 1.26 13.21 19.54
CA GLU A 71 1.79 14.43 20.20
C GLU A 71 3.09 14.13 20.94
N GLN A 72 3.26 12.88 21.37
CA GLN A 72 4.47 12.37 21.99
C GLN A 72 5.33 11.78 20.89
N GLU A 73 6.33 12.56 20.46
CA GLU A 73 7.42 12.13 19.60
C GLU A 73 6.95 11.66 18.22
N MET A 74 7.05 12.57 17.23
CA MET A 74 7.19 12.12 15.86
C MET A 74 8.45 11.26 15.83
N ASP A 75 8.25 9.93 15.79
CA ASP A 75 9.34 8.99 15.64
C ASP A 75 10.22 9.47 14.48
N SER A 76 11.53 9.38 14.65
CA SER A 76 12.52 9.66 13.59
C SER A 76 12.23 8.91 12.28
N THR A 77 11.41 7.84 12.34
CA THR A 77 10.94 7.07 11.19
C THR A 77 9.75 7.71 10.44
N ASP A 78 9.04 8.69 11.04
CA ASP A 78 7.93 9.39 10.38
C ASP A 78 8.47 10.23 9.20
N PRO A 79 7.98 10.04 7.96
CA PRO A 79 8.39 10.82 6.80
C PRO A 79 8.13 12.32 6.93
N LEU A 80 7.32 12.76 7.89
CA LEU A 80 7.05 14.16 8.19
C LEU A 80 8.02 14.76 9.22
N HIS A 81 8.84 13.96 9.88
CA HIS A 81 9.81 14.42 10.87
C HIS A 81 10.84 15.37 10.23
N GLY A 82 11.01 16.55 10.83
CA GLY A 82 11.94 17.58 10.32
C GLY A 82 11.55 18.23 8.99
N VAL A 83 10.33 17.99 8.50
CA VAL A 83 9.84 18.60 7.24
C VAL A 83 9.48 20.08 7.46
N ASP A 84 10.02 20.95 6.60
CA ASP A 84 9.62 22.35 6.53
C ASP A 84 8.16 22.44 6.02
N LYS A 85 7.26 22.85 6.92
CA LYS A 85 5.81 22.85 6.71
C LYS A 85 5.33 23.87 5.68
N GLU A 86 6.13 24.89 5.39
CA GLU A 86 5.81 25.98 4.46
C GLU A 86 6.46 25.78 3.09
N LYS A 87 7.66 25.18 3.06
CA LYS A 87 8.44 24.95 1.82
C LYS A 87 8.28 23.56 1.21
N THR A 88 7.52 22.67 1.85
CA THR A 88 7.29 21.31 1.33
C THR A 88 5.87 21.14 0.80
N ASP A 89 5.75 20.71 -0.45
CA ASP A 89 4.52 20.19 -1.05
C ASP A 89 4.30 18.75 -0.60
N ILE A 90 3.17 18.46 0.05
CA ILE A 90 2.81 17.10 0.45
C ILE A 90 1.71 16.59 -0.49
N LEU A 91 2.05 15.57 -1.28
CA LEU A 91 1.14 14.87 -2.16
C LEU A 91 0.66 13.59 -1.47
N MET A 92 -0.63 13.45 -1.27
CA MET A 92 -1.24 12.28 -0.62
C MET A 92 -2.13 11.53 -1.59
N TYR A 93 -2.06 10.21 -1.56
CA TYR A 93 -2.99 9.37 -2.33
C TYR A 93 -3.43 8.16 -1.53
N CYS A 94 -4.61 7.67 -1.89
CA CYS A 94 -5.09 6.35 -1.53
C CYS A 94 -5.92 5.79 -2.68
N THR A 95 -6.47 4.59 -2.52
CA THR A 95 -7.19 3.87 -3.59
C THR A 95 -8.30 4.71 -4.24
N GLY A 96 -9.12 5.41 -3.43
CA GLY A 96 -10.29 6.17 -3.91
C GLY A 96 -10.45 7.59 -3.34
N GLY A 97 -9.44 8.11 -2.63
CA GLY A 97 -9.41 9.50 -2.11
C GLY A 97 -9.94 9.72 -0.68
N ILE A 98 -10.82 8.88 -0.15
CA ILE A 98 -11.48 9.09 1.16
C ILE A 98 -10.49 9.22 2.33
N ARG A 99 -9.44 8.39 2.37
CA ARG A 99 -8.43 8.46 3.45
C ARG A 99 -7.65 9.77 3.41
N CYS A 100 -7.37 10.29 2.21
CA CYS A 100 -6.68 11.57 2.05
C CYS A 100 -7.52 12.73 2.59
N ASP A 101 -8.85 12.68 2.47
CA ASP A 101 -9.73 13.73 3.01
C ASP A 101 -9.60 13.83 4.52
N VAL A 102 -9.62 12.69 5.23
CA VAL A 102 -9.44 12.62 6.69
C VAL A 102 -8.02 13.01 7.08
N TYR A 103 -7.03 12.45 6.39
CA TYR A 103 -5.62 12.65 6.74
C TYR A 103 -5.16 14.10 6.48
N SER A 104 -5.74 14.76 5.47
CA SER A 104 -5.45 16.16 5.19
C SER A 104 -5.85 17.09 6.32
N THR A 105 -6.95 16.83 7.04
CA THR A 105 -7.37 17.71 8.14
C THR A 105 -6.39 17.63 9.31
N ILE A 106 -5.92 16.43 9.63
CA ILE A 106 -4.88 16.19 10.65
C ILE A 106 -3.60 16.98 10.31
N LEU A 107 -3.12 16.87 9.06
CA LEU A 107 -1.91 17.60 8.66
C LEU A 107 -2.09 19.12 8.65
N ARG A 108 -3.28 19.62 8.33
CA ARG A 108 -3.57 21.05 8.45
C ARG A 108 -3.48 21.52 9.89
N GLU A 109 -4.06 20.78 10.84
CA GLU A 109 -3.97 21.09 12.27
C GLU A 109 -2.52 21.09 12.76
N LYS A 110 -1.67 20.22 12.19
CA LYS A 110 -0.23 20.22 12.43
C LYS A 110 0.57 21.33 11.74
N GLY A 111 -0.09 22.20 10.98
CA GLY A 111 0.50 23.39 10.38
C GLY A 111 1.08 23.20 8.98
N PHE A 112 0.81 22.07 8.30
CA PHE A 112 1.26 21.90 6.92
C PHE A 112 0.43 22.75 5.94
N GLY A 113 1.12 23.61 5.18
CA GLY A 113 0.52 24.62 4.32
C GLY A 113 0.22 24.15 2.88
N ASN A 114 1.00 23.22 2.35
CA ASN A 114 0.86 22.79 0.95
C ASN A 114 0.46 21.32 0.89
N LEU A 115 -0.84 21.06 1.03
CA LEU A 115 -1.39 19.70 0.97
C LEU A 115 -2.18 19.49 -0.31
N TYR A 116 -1.86 18.41 -1.02
CA TYR A 116 -2.48 18.01 -2.26
C TYR A 116 -2.99 16.57 -2.19
N THR A 117 -4.10 16.29 -2.85
CA THR A 117 -4.69 14.93 -2.91
C THR A 117 -5.02 14.53 -4.34
N LEU A 118 -4.82 13.25 -4.69
CA LEU A 118 -5.22 12.71 -5.99
C LEU A 118 -6.75 12.58 -6.09
N LYS A 119 -7.36 13.37 -6.98
CA LYS A 119 -8.82 13.36 -7.20
C LYS A 119 -9.26 12.01 -7.76
N GLY A 120 -10.14 11.34 -7.01
CA GLY A 120 -10.64 10.00 -7.34
C GLY A 120 -9.66 8.87 -6.99
N GLY A 121 -8.52 9.18 -6.38
CA GLY A 121 -7.53 8.19 -5.96
C GLY A 121 -6.83 7.46 -7.10
N VAL A 122 -6.07 6.43 -6.74
CA VAL A 122 -5.27 5.62 -7.69
C VAL A 122 -6.15 4.97 -8.75
N SER A 123 -7.35 4.51 -8.41
CA SER A 123 -8.24 3.86 -9.40
C SER A 123 -8.59 4.79 -10.56
N ASN A 124 -8.87 6.08 -10.27
CA ASN A 124 -9.12 7.08 -11.29
C ASN A 124 -7.85 7.45 -12.08
N TYR A 125 -6.69 7.47 -11.42
CA TYR A 125 -5.42 7.70 -12.09
C TYR A 125 -5.11 6.59 -13.09
N LEU A 126 -5.17 5.32 -12.67
CA LEU A 126 -4.91 4.17 -13.55
C LEU A 126 -5.88 4.11 -14.74
N LYS A 127 -7.15 4.50 -14.51
CA LYS A 127 -8.15 4.61 -15.57
C LYS A 127 -7.81 5.67 -16.62
N SER A 128 -7.21 6.79 -16.22
CA SER A 128 -7.07 7.98 -17.09
C SER A 128 -5.65 8.22 -17.61
N GLN A 129 -4.62 7.82 -16.86
CA GLN A 129 -3.20 8.02 -17.17
C GLN A 129 -2.46 6.69 -17.41
N GLY A 130 -3.13 5.54 -17.25
CA GLY A 130 -2.49 4.23 -17.30
C GLY A 130 -1.55 4.01 -16.11
N SER A 131 -0.51 3.20 -16.29
CA SER A 131 0.45 2.84 -15.23
C SER A 131 1.66 3.77 -15.14
N ALA A 132 1.64 4.94 -15.79
CA ALA A 132 2.76 5.89 -15.70
C ALA A 132 3.05 6.22 -14.23
N GLU A 133 4.31 6.17 -13.80
CA GLU A 133 4.76 6.39 -12.42
C GLU A 133 4.26 5.38 -11.37
N TRP A 134 3.41 4.41 -11.75
CA TRP A 134 2.86 3.40 -10.87
C TRP A 134 3.57 2.06 -11.05
N VAL A 135 4.02 1.47 -9.94
CA VAL A 135 4.65 0.14 -9.93
C VAL A 135 3.69 -0.90 -9.36
N GLY A 136 3.73 -2.13 -9.89
CA GLY A 136 2.93 -3.26 -9.40
C GLY A 136 1.42 -3.15 -9.66
N ASN A 137 0.64 -3.84 -8.84
CA ASN A 137 -0.82 -3.91 -8.94
C ASN A 137 -1.50 -2.99 -7.91
N LEU A 138 -2.75 -2.61 -8.18
CA LEU A 138 -3.56 -1.89 -7.20
C LEU A 138 -4.29 -2.87 -6.29
N PHE A 139 -4.09 -2.78 -4.98
CA PHE A 139 -4.86 -3.55 -4.00
C PHE A 139 -6.36 -3.22 -4.08
N VAL A 140 -7.21 -4.24 -4.09
CA VAL A 140 -8.68 -4.14 -4.07
C VAL A 140 -9.27 -4.96 -2.93
N PHE A 141 -10.31 -4.42 -2.31
CA PHE A 141 -10.93 -4.97 -1.09
C PHE A 141 -11.98 -6.05 -1.40
N ASP A 142 -11.63 -7.01 -2.26
CA ASP A 142 -12.47 -8.14 -2.64
C ASP A 142 -11.63 -9.42 -2.83
N ASP A 143 -12.26 -10.47 -3.36
CA ASP A 143 -11.63 -11.78 -3.56
C ASP A 143 -10.48 -11.77 -4.57
N ARG A 144 -10.23 -10.67 -5.27
CA ARG A 144 -9.11 -10.55 -6.20
C ARG A 144 -7.82 -10.07 -5.52
N LEU A 145 -7.91 -9.39 -4.36
CA LEU A 145 -6.83 -8.70 -3.60
C LEU A 145 -6.07 -7.62 -4.35
N SER A 146 -5.81 -7.79 -5.64
CA SER A 146 -5.23 -6.76 -6.47
C SER A 146 -5.67 -6.91 -7.92
N LEU A 147 -5.57 -5.82 -8.65
CA LEU A 147 -5.78 -5.78 -10.09
C LEU A 147 -4.57 -5.14 -10.76
N PRO A 148 -4.09 -5.70 -11.88
CA PRO A 148 -3.05 -5.04 -12.65
C PRO A 148 -3.61 -3.75 -13.28
N PRO A 149 -2.77 -2.72 -13.50
CA PRO A 149 -3.19 -1.45 -14.09
C PRO A 149 -4.05 -1.56 -15.35
N ALA A 150 -3.75 -2.52 -16.23
CA ALA A 150 -4.49 -2.76 -17.47
C ALA A 150 -6.01 -2.93 -17.27
N LYS A 151 -6.43 -3.53 -16.14
CA LYS A 151 -7.86 -3.75 -15.83
C LYS A 151 -8.63 -2.47 -15.53
N PHE A 152 -7.94 -1.34 -15.28
CA PHE A 152 -8.58 -0.05 -15.05
C PHE A 152 -8.74 0.77 -16.33
N ALA A 153 -7.91 0.54 -17.35
CA ALA A 153 -7.98 1.21 -18.65
C ALA A 153 -9.18 0.72 -19.49
N GLU A 154 -9.49 -0.58 -19.40
CA GLU A 154 -10.55 -1.23 -20.20
C GLU A 154 -11.98 -0.98 -19.68
N ALA A 155 -12.16 -0.41 -18.49
CA ALA A 155 -13.49 -0.05 -17.95
C ALA A 155 -14.13 1.19 -18.64
N GLY A 156 -13.73 1.45 -19.88
CA GLY A 156 -14.26 2.46 -20.79
C GLY A 156 -15.26 1.91 -21.81
N GLU A 157 -15.20 0.63 -22.21
CA GLU A 157 -16.15 0.00 -23.13
C GLU A 157 -16.27 -1.51 -22.84
N GLU A 158 -17.50 -2.02 -22.74
CA GLU A 158 -17.79 -3.46 -22.57
C GLU A 158 -17.42 -4.23 -23.84
N GLY A 159 -16.39 -5.09 -23.80
CA GLY A 159 -16.05 -5.96 -24.93
C GLY A 159 -14.94 -6.97 -24.61
N CYS A 160 -15.28 -8.26 -24.78
CA CYS A 160 -14.43 -9.45 -24.87
C CYS A 160 -13.21 -9.58 -23.93
N ALA A 161 -13.37 -10.39 -22.88
CA ALA A 161 -12.26 -10.99 -22.15
C ALA A 161 -11.56 -12.04 -23.04
N ASP A 162 -10.48 -11.64 -23.70
CA ASP A 162 -9.46 -12.57 -24.19
C ASP A 162 -8.39 -12.77 -23.11
N ASN A 163 -8.05 -14.03 -22.86
CA ASN A 163 -7.05 -14.46 -21.89
C ASN A 163 -5.64 -14.25 -22.47
N GLY A 164 -5.30 -12.99 -22.74
CA GLY A 164 -4.03 -12.57 -23.32
C GLY A 164 -2.95 -12.38 -22.25
N ASP A 165 -2.06 -13.38 -22.19
CA ASP A 165 -0.67 -13.36 -21.73
C ASP A 165 -0.25 -12.24 -20.75
N LEU A 166 -0.31 -12.60 -19.47
CA LEU A 166 0.15 -11.81 -18.32
C LEU A 166 1.70 -11.80 -18.20
N SER A 167 2.45 -11.94 -19.30
CA SER A 167 3.90 -12.12 -19.29
C SER A 167 4.63 -10.91 -19.87
N SER A 168 5.12 -10.04 -18.98
CA SER A 168 6.41 -9.38 -19.15
C SER A 168 6.78 -8.69 -17.84
N SER A 169 7.66 -9.37 -17.08
CA SER A 169 8.34 -8.91 -15.86
C SER A 169 7.44 -8.17 -14.87
N ARG A 170 6.57 -8.95 -14.24
CA ARG A 170 5.46 -8.49 -13.41
C ARG A 170 5.87 -8.50 -11.94
N TRP A 171 6.75 -7.58 -11.51
CA TRP A 171 7.06 -7.45 -10.08
C TRP A 171 5.74 -7.36 -9.28
N LEU A 172 5.48 -8.36 -8.44
CA LEU A 172 4.25 -8.48 -7.65
C LEU A 172 4.42 -7.95 -6.23
N GLY A 173 5.67 -7.80 -5.78
CA GLY A 173 6.03 -7.44 -4.42
C GLY A 173 7.17 -8.28 -3.88
N ARG A 174 7.46 -8.11 -2.59
CA ARG A 174 8.44 -8.89 -1.84
C ARG A 174 7.77 -9.69 -0.75
N CYS A 175 8.31 -10.88 -0.47
CA CYS A 175 7.88 -11.67 0.66
C CYS A 175 8.19 -10.91 1.95
N TYR A 176 7.17 -10.76 2.80
CA TYR A 176 7.27 -10.11 4.10
C TYR A 176 8.29 -10.79 5.03
N VAL A 177 8.48 -12.10 4.89
CA VAL A 177 9.31 -12.91 5.78
C VAL A 177 10.79 -12.88 5.37
N CYS A 178 11.08 -13.19 4.10
CA CYS A 178 12.47 -13.36 3.63
C CYS A 178 12.93 -12.27 2.64
N GLY A 179 12.05 -11.38 2.20
CA GLY A 179 12.38 -10.30 1.26
C GLY A 179 12.55 -10.74 -0.21
N SER A 180 12.43 -12.04 -0.51
CA SER A 180 12.50 -12.56 -1.87
C SER A 180 11.36 -12.01 -2.73
N GLU A 181 11.57 -11.94 -4.04
CA GLU A 181 10.47 -11.61 -4.95
C GLU A 181 9.39 -12.70 -4.91
N VAL A 182 8.14 -12.29 -5.08
CA VAL A 182 7.01 -13.20 -5.18
C VAL A 182 6.61 -13.39 -6.64
N GLU A 183 6.53 -14.65 -7.06
CA GLU A 183 6.14 -15.03 -8.42
C GLU A 183 4.63 -15.09 -8.61
N GLU A 184 3.89 -15.31 -7.51
CA GLU A 184 2.42 -15.32 -7.49
C GLU A 184 1.87 -14.46 -6.34
N LEU A 185 0.69 -13.88 -6.58
CA LEU A 185 -0.01 -13.03 -5.62
C LEU A 185 -0.56 -13.86 -4.47
N ARG A 186 0.05 -13.74 -3.28
CA ARG A 186 -0.33 -14.54 -2.10
C ARG A 186 -0.54 -13.71 -0.85
N HIS A 187 -1.23 -12.56 -0.95
CA HIS A 187 -1.73 -11.93 0.28
C HIS A 187 -2.64 -12.91 1.00
N ARG A 188 -2.29 -13.19 2.26
CA ARG A 188 -3.07 -14.06 3.14
C ARG A 188 -3.02 -13.52 4.55
N ASN A 189 -4.03 -13.84 5.33
CA ASN A 189 -3.99 -13.58 6.75
C ASN A 189 -3.07 -14.59 7.44
N CYS A 190 -2.37 -14.18 8.49
CA CYS A 190 -1.62 -15.07 9.36
C CYS A 190 -2.53 -16.17 9.90
N ALA A 191 -2.05 -17.42 9.92
CA ALA A 191 -2.80 -18.56 10.43
C ALA A 191 -3.11 -18.40 11.93
N SER A 192 -2.28 -17.70 12.70
CA SER A 192 -2.61 -17.33 14.07
C SER A 192 -3.84 -16.41 14.10
N ILE A 193 -4.90 -16.87 14.76
CA ILE A 193 -6.19 -16.16 14.88
C ILE A 193 -5.99 -14.82 15.59
N ASP A 194 -5.13 -14.79 16.60
CA ASP A 194 -4.79 -13.60 17.39
C ASP A 194 -4.02 -12.56 16.58
N CYS A 195 -3.14 -13.00 15.68
CA CYS A 195 -2.40 -12.11 14.81
C CYS A 195 -3.26 -11.59 13.65
N ASN A 196 -3.80 -12.51 12.85
CA ASN A 196 -4.64 -12.24 11.67
C ASN A 196 -4.09 -11.22 10.65
N ARG A 197 -2.82 -10.84 10.73
CA ARG A 197 -2.17 -9.85 9.84
C ARG A 197 -2.26 -10.29 8.39
N LEU A 198 -2.66 -9.39 7.50
CA LEU A 198 -2.61 -9.60 6.05
C LEU A 198 -1.20 -9.30 5.54
N TYR A 199 -0.55 -10.24 4.85
CA TYR A 199 0.83 -10.08 4.39
C TYR A 199 1.08 -10.87 3.10
N LEU A 200 2.10 -10.44 2.35
CA LEU A 200 2.55 -11.09 1.12
C LEU A 200 3.64 -12.13 1.44
N CYS A 201 3.50 -13.35 0.92
CA CYS A 201 4.40 -14.47 1.26
C CYS A 201 4.78 -15.30 0.03
N CYS A 202 6.05 -15.72 -0.08
CA CYS A 202 6.46 -16.70 -1.08
C CYS A 202 6.05 -18.12 -0.68
N GLY A 203 6.09 -19.06 -1.62
CA GLY A 203 5.71 -20.47 -1.38
C GLY A 203 6.56 -21.14 -0.29
N GLY A 204 7.88 -20.90 -0.27
CA GLY A 204 8.78 -21.48 0.71
C GLY A 204 8.46 -21.06 2.15
N CYS A 205 8.37 -19.75 2.41
CA CYS A 205 8.03 -19.26 3.75
C CYS A 205 6.59 -19.63 4.16
N LEU A 206 5.68 -19.77 3.20
CA LEU A 206 4.32 -20.23 3.47
C LEU A 206 4.33 -21.65 4.08
N GLU A 207 5.04 -22.57 3.46
CA GLU A 207 5.16 -23.95 3.92
C GLU A 207 5.93 -24.03 5.24
N GLU A 208 7.08 -23.36 5.31
CA GLU A 208 7.95 -23.35 6.49
C GLU A 208 7.23 -22.80 7.74
N LEU A 209 6.48 -21.71 7.59
CA LEU A 209 5.76 -21.09 8.70
C LEU A 209 4.33 -21.60 8.86
N ARG A 210 3.91 -22.62 8.10
CA ARG A 210 2.55 -23.18 8.12
C ARG A 210 1.46 -22.08 8.01
N GLY A 211 1.68 -21.09 7.14
CA GLY A 211 0.75 -19.97 6.94
C GLY A 211 0.83 -18.85 7.98
N CYS A 212 1.83 -18.84 8.85
CA CYS A 212 2.08 -17.75 9.80
C CYS A 212 3.03 -16.70 9.23
N CYS A 213 2.94 -15.47 9.73
CA CYS A 213 3.81 -14.36 9.33
C CYS A 213 5.20 -14.40 10.01
N CYS A 214 5.36 -15.19 11.07
CA CYS A 214 6.62 -15.37 11.80
C CYS A 214 6.61 -16.68 12.60
N SER A 215 7.78 -17.07 13.13
CA SER A 215 7.96 -18.27 13.95
C SER A 215 7.18 -18.24 15.26
N GLU A 216 7.02 -17.06 15.88
CA GLU A 216 6.21 -16.90 17.10
C GLU A 216 4.74 -17.22 16.83
N CYS A 217 4.19 -16.69 15.73
CA CYS A 217 2.83 -16.98 15.33
C CYS A 217 2.63 -18.46 14.99
N ARG A 218 3.66 -19.15 14.46
CA ARG A 218 3.62 -20.60 14.21
C ARG A 218 3.46 -21.41 15.50
N GLY A 219 3.95 -20.91 16.62
CA GLY A 219 3.79 -21.53 17.94
C GLY A 219 2.54 -21.07 18.70
N ALA A 220 1.67 -20.25 18.11
CA ALA A 220 0.50 -19.72 18.78
C ALA A 220 -0.53 -20.83 19.09
N PRO A 221 -1.30 -20.71 20.19
CA PRO A 221 -2.24 -21.75 20.60
C PRO A 221 -3.45 -21.89 19.67
N ARG A 222 -3.78 -20.83 18.92
CA ARG A 222 -4.97 -20.76 18.06
C ARG A 222 -4.57 -20.54 16.62
N LEU A 223 -4.34 -21.64 15.92
CA LEU A 223 -3.97 -21.65 14.50
C LEU A 223 -5.17 -22.03 13.64
N ARG A 224 -5.14 -21.56 12.40
CA ARG A 224 -5.98 -22.04 11.30
C ARG A 224 -5.18 -23.05 10.46
N PRO A 225 -5.83 -23.98 9.74
CA PRO A 225 -5.13 -24.96 8.92
C PRO A 225 -4.39 -24.29 7.75
N LEU A 226 -3.24 -24.83 7.34
CA LEU A 226 -2.57 -24.33 6.14
C LEU A 226 -3.46 -24.52 4.91
N LEU A 227 -3.85 -23.41 4.27
CA LEU A 227 -4.68 -23.44 3.08
C LEU A 227 -3.84 -23.58 1.79
N PRO A 228 -4.23 -24.47 0.86
CA PRO A 228 -3.52 -24.67 -0.39
C PRO A 228 -3.73 -23.50 -1.37
N GLY A 229 -2.69 -23.20 -2.14
CA GLY A 229 -2.76 -22.21 -3.23
C GLY A 229 -3.20 -20.82 -2.76
N HIS A 230 -4.29 -20.33 -3.36
CA HIS A 230 -4.83 -18.96 -3.20
C HIS A 230 -6.03 -18.87 -2.26
N GLN A 231 -6.36 -19.95 -1.56
CA GLN A 231 -7.49 -19.97 -0.63
C GLN A 231 -7.28 -19.01 0.55
N ARG A 232 -8.38 -18.51 1.10
CA ARG A 232 -8.39 -17.57 2.24
C ARG A 232 -9.07 -18.17 3.44
N TYR A 233 -8.65 -17.68 4.60
CA TYR A 233 -9.39 -17.91 5.82
C TYR A 233 -10.73 -17.20 5.76
N ASP A 234 -11.75 -17.91 6.21
CA ASP A 234 -13.05 -17.35 6.47
C ASP A 234 -13.02 -16.40 7.68
N LYS A 235 -14.19 -15.90 8.07
CA LYS A 235 -14.34 -15.06 9.27
C LYS A 235 -13.84 -15.80 10.50
N TRP A 236 -13.11 -15.09 11.36
CA TRP A 236 -12.44 -15.65 12.55
C TRP A 236 -13.34 -16.53 13.44
N HIS A 237 -14.63 -16.19 13.57
CA HIS A 237 -15.57 -16.91 14.42
C HIS A 237 -15.86 -18.34 13.94
N LEU A 238 -15.59 -18.65 12.67
CA LEU A 238 -15.74 -20.01 12.12
C LEU A 238 -14.61 -20.95 12.59
N TYR A 239 -13.51 -20.39 13.09
CA TYR A 239 -12.36 -21.14 13.63
C TYR A 239 -12.33 -21.16 15.16
N ARG A 240 -13.31 -20.52 15.82
CA ARG A 240 -13.28 -20.34 17.29
C ARG A 240 -13.55 -21.64 18.04
N ASP A 241 -14.45 -22.46 17.52
CA ASP A 241 -15.04 -23.59 18.23
C ASP A 241 -14.51 -24.95 17.70
N ASP A 242 -13.60 -24.91 16.72
CA ASP A 242 -13.08 -26.10 16.03
C ASP A 242 -11.83 -26.65 16.75
N ALA A 243 -12.05 -27.53 17.73
CA ALA A 243 -10.99 -28.22 18.47
C ALA A 243 -10.12 -29.16 17.59
N SER A 244 -10.49 -29.33 16.32
CA SER A 244 -9.80 -30.16 15.33
C SER A 244 -8.52 -29.54 14.77
N VAL A 245 -8.27 -28.24 15.02
CA VAL A 245 -7.11 -27.51 14.45
C VAL A 245 -5.83 -27.61 15.32
N ILE A 246 -5.87 -28.37 16.41
CA ILE A 246 -4.74 -28.51 17.35
C ILE A 246 -3.84 -29.73 17.03
N SER A 247 -4.24 -30.64 16.14
CA SER A 247 -3.44 -31.83 15.85
C SER A 247 -3.39 -32.21 14.38
N SER A 248 -2.28 -31.86 13.71
CA SER A 248 -1.52 -32.62 12.69
C SER A 248 -0.52 -31.68 12.04
#